data_AF-A0A2A2K8C9-F1
#
_entry.id   AF-A0A2A2K8C9-F1
#
_cell.length_a   1.000
_cell.length_b   1.000
_cell.length_c   1.000
_cell.angle_alpha   90.00
_cell.angle_beta   90.00
_cell.angle_gamma   90.00
#
_symmetry.space_group_name_H-M   'P 1'
#
loop_
_entity.id
_entity.type
_entity.pdbx_description
1 polymer ?
#
loop_
_entity_poly.entity_id
_entity_poly.type
_entity_poly.pdbx_seq_one_letter_code
_entity_poly.pdbx_strand_id
1 'polypeptide(L)'
;MCLDNLLNPTCWPWGNIFMYAFILLMAILGLYLVCTQPVVIGDVIRFVGSIFLRIAKAPWRIFWCGFKGSRVASKWISRKCRRNRRKEEVEEELIEATLSEIVVRPAREGGAKPRNLKFALNMAIIMTLITSSMSCVEINLMDRQHVNCMEMPGDYEKCTVQFQSELHIDWLQWHGCVVAKYNNTKIAEVRLAWENSTSSCLPETKGFTRNVVESRELSTECFSECPANEDLIEGLATTTTELHPQAEVVAKCRMNLCETVRDLFAVSHLINWPKGREIGTYTISPSDDQIYAVEQCQSWSTEAHSVF
;
A
#
# COMPACT_ATOMS: atom_id res chain seq x y z
N MET A 1 -13.80 -40.29 -30.29
CA MET A 1 -14.70 -41.43 -29.98
C MET A 1 -14.05 -42.79 -30.25
N CYS A 2 -12.72 -42.98 -30.08
CA CYS A 2 -12.07 -44.29 -30.27
C CYS A 2 -11.31 -44.78 -29.02
N LEU A 3 -11.27 -43.99 -27.94
CA LEU A 3 -10.56 -44.37 -26.71
C LEU A 3 -11.29 -45.49 -25.95
N ASP A 4 -12.63 -45.47 -25.99
CA ASP A 4 -13.47 -46.46 -25.29
C ASP A 4 -13.34 -47.86 -25.90
N ASN A 5 -13.09 -47.96 -27.22
CA ASN A 5 -12.81 -49.25 -27.86
C ASN A 5 -11.40 -49.78 -27.59
N LEU A 6 -10.44 -48.89 -27.31
CA LEU A 6 -9.05 -49.28 -27.03
C LEU A 6 -8.90 -49.84 -25.61
N LEU A 7 -9.74 -49.40 -24.68
CA LEU A 7 -9.73 -49.82 -23.27
C LEU A 7 -10.75 -50.91 -22.94
N ASN A 8 -11.61 -51.30 -23.89
CA ASN A 8 -12.59 -52.36 -23.65
C ASN A 8 -11.94 -53.75 -23.75
N PRO A 9 -11.81 -54.49 -22.63
CA PRO A 9 -11.18 -55.81 -22.61
C PRO A 9 -11.89 -56.85 -23.48
N THR A 10 -13.16 -56.62 -23.85
CA THR A 10 -13.94 -57.56 -24.66
C THR A 10 -13.62 -57.49 -26.15
N CYS A 11 -13.18 -56.32 -26.65
CA CYS A 11 -12.94 -56.11 -28.08
C CYS A 11 -11.51 -56.43 -28.50
N TRP A 12 -10.51 -56.22 -27.63
CA TRP A 12 -9.11 -56.47 -27.97
C TRP A 12 -8.26 -56.87 -26.74
N PRO A 13 -8.37 -58.13 -26.27
CA PRO A 13 -7.75 -58.58 -25.03
C PRO A 13 -6.22 -58.48 -25.04
N TRP A 14 -5.58 -58.76 -26.18
CA TRP A 14 -4.12 -58.64 -26.34
C TRP A 14 -3.63 -57.20 -26.27
N GLY A 15 -4.35 -56.26 -26.89
CA GLY A 15 -4.01 -54.84 -26.83
C GLY A 15 -4.10 -54.30 -25.41
N ASN A 16 -5.10 -54.75 -24.64
CA ASN A 16 -5.26 -54.34 -23.25
C ASN A 16 -4.11 -54.86 -22.36
N ILE A 17 -3.70 -56.12 -22.53
CA ILE A 17 -2.53 -56.69 -21.83
C ILE A 17 -1.26 -55.90 -22.16
N PHE A 18 -1.04 -55.58 -23.44
CA PHE A 18 0.11 -54.77 -23.87
C PHE A 18 0.09 -53.35 -23.27
N MET A 19 -1.07 -52.70 -23.25
CA MET A 19 -1.22 -51.36 -22.67
C MET A 19 -0.95 -51.36 -21.16
N TYR A 20 -1.48 -52.33 -20.41
CA TYR A 20 -1.18 -52.45 -18.98
C TYR A 20 0.30 -52.75 -18.73
N ALA A 21 0.92 -53.64 -19.52
CA ALA A 21 2.34 -53.92 -19.42
C ALA A 21 3.19 -52.67 -19.71
N PHE A 22 2.81 -51.88 -20.72
CA PHE A 22 3.50 -50.64 -21.06
C PHE A 22 3.37 -49.57 -19.97
N ILE A 23 2.15 -49.36 -19.43
CA ILE A 23 1.91 -48.42 -18.33
C ILE A 23 2.71 -48.84 -17.09
N LEU A 24 2.70 -50.14 -16.76
CA LEU A 24 3.45 -50.68 -15.61
C LEU A 24 4.96 -50.53 -15.80
N LEU A 25 5.47 -50.74 -17.03
CA LEU A 25 6.87 -50.51 -17.36
C LEU A 25 7.26 -49.04 -17.16
N MET A 26 6.45 -48.10 -17.68
CA MET A 26 6.68 -46.66 -17.53
C MET A 26 6.63 -46.22 -16.07
N ALA A 27 5.70 -46.77 -15.28
CA ALA A 27 5.60 -46.52 -13.85
C ALA A 27 6.85 -47.02 -13.10
N ILE A 28 7.34 -48.22 -13.40
CA ILE A 28 8.57 -48.77 -12.79
C ILE A 28 9.79 -47.93 -13.19
N LEU A 29 9.91 -47.54 -14.46
CA LEU A 29 11.02 -46.71 -14.93
C LEU A 29 11.00 -45.33 -14.27
N GLY A 30 9.82 -44.73 -14.12
CA GLY A 30 9.62 -43.47 -13.41
C GLY A 30 9.98 -43.59 -11.93
N LEU A 31 9.54 -44.64 -11.26
CA LEU A 31 9.87 -44.91 -9.86
C LEU A 31 11.39 -45.12 -9.70
N TYR A 32 12.02 -45.85 -10.62
CA TYR A 32 13.46 -46.06 -10.64
C TYR A 32 14.21 -44.74 -10.77
N LEU A 33 13.81 -43.85 -11.68
CA LEU A 33 14.40 -42.52 -11.82
C LEU A 33 14.21 -41.67 -10.55
N VAL A 34 13.00 -41.64 -9.99
CA VAL A 34 12.71 -40.87 -8.76
C VAL A 34 13.47 -41.43 -7.55
N CYS A 35 13.65 -42.75 -7.45
CA CYS A 35 14.37 -43.38 -6.34
C CYS A 35 15.90 -43.34 -6.50
N THR A 36 16.43 -43.29 -7.73
CA THR A 36 17.88 -43.21 -7.97
C THR A 36 18.43 -41.78 -8.00
N GLN A 37 17.60 -40.79 -8.35
CA GLN A 37 17.96 -39.36 -8.33
C GLN A 37 18.39 -38.80 -6.95
N PRO A 38 17.78 -39.12 -5.79
CA PRO A 38 18.15 -38.51 -4.52
C PRO A 38 19.55 -38.90 -4.04
N VAL A 39 20.12 -40.00 -4.53
CA VAL A 39 21.48 -40.44 -4.18
C VAL A 39 22.55 -39.60 -4.90
N VAL A 40 22.27 -39.16 -6.14
CA VAL A 40 23.19 -38.32 -6.92
C VAL A 40 22.99 -36.83 -6.64
N ILE A 41 21.76 -36.42 -6.31
CA ILE A 41 21.41 -35.01 -6.06
C ILE A 41 21.78 -34.57 -4.63
N GLY A 42 21.78 -35.49 -3.65
CA GLY A 42 22.06 -35.16 -2.25
C GLY A 42 23.41 -34.44 -2.04
N ASP A 43 24.45 -34.86 -2.76
CA ASP A 43 25.78 -34.25 -2.66
C ASP A 43 25.86 -32.89 -3.37
N VAL A 44 25.16 -32.74 -4.50
CA VAL A 44 25.07 -31.45 -5.20
C VAL A 44 24.30 -30.42 -4.37
N ILE A 45 23.20 -30.82 -3.72
CA ILE A 45 22.43 -29.93 -2.84
C ILE A 45 23.26 -29.54 -1.60
N ARG A 46 24.01 -30.46 -1.00
CA ARG A 46 24.91 -30.13 0.13
C ARG A 46 26.01 -29.15 -0.28
N PHE A 47 26.59 -29.34 -1.47
CA PHE A 47 27.60 -28.44 -2.00
C PHE A 47 27.02 -27.04 -2.27
N VAL A 48 25.90 -26.95 -2.98
CA VAL A 48 25.24 -25.68 -3.32
C VAL A 48 24.73 -24.97 -2.06
N GLY A 49 24.14 -25.70 -1.10
CA GLY A 49 23.68 -25.16 0.18
C GLY A 49 24.82 -24.55 1.01
N SER A 50 26.00 -25.17 0.99
CA SER A 50 27.18 -24.64 1.69
C SER A 50 27.68 -23.31 1.07
N ILE A 51 27.58 -23.17 -0.24
CA ILE A 51 27.95 -21.95 -0.97
C ILE A 51 26.95 -20.84 -0.67
N PHE A 52 25.65 -21.12 -0.75
CA PHE A 52 24.59 -20.15 -0.43
C PHE A 52 24.71 -19.61 1.00
N LEU A 53 25.00 -20.46 1.99
CA LEU A 53 25.18 -20.01 3.37
C LEU A 53 26.43 -19.13 3.56
N ARG A 54 27.50 -19.34 2.78
CA ARG A 54 28.68 -18.45 2.79
C ARG A 54 28.36 -17.11 2.16
N ILE A 55 27.64 -17.10 1.04
CA ILE A 55 27.21 -15.87 0.35
C ILE A 55 26.23 -15.09 1.23
N ALA A 56 25.29 -15.74 1.91
CA ALA A 56 24.32 -15.08 2.79
C ALA A 56 24.95 -14.49 4.07
N LYS A 57 26.04 -15.07 4.59
CA LYS A 57 26.75 -14.55 5.77
C LYS A 57 27.61 -13.31 5.49
N ALA A 58 28.07 -13.12 4.26
CA ALA A 58 28.86 -11.95 3.86
C ALA A 58 28.10 -10.60 4.01
N PRO A 59 26.88 -10.43 3.46
CA PRO A 59 26.11 -9.20 3.60
C PRO A 59 25.68 -8.96 5.05
N TRP A 60 25.44 -10.03 5.83
CA TRP A 60 25.12 -9.90 7.25
C TRP A 60 26.27 -9.27 8.05
N ARG A 61 27.53 -9.64 7.75
CA ARG A 61 28.70 -9.01 8.38
C ARG A 61 28.88 -7.55 7.95
N ILE A 62 28.64 -7.24 6.68
CA ILE A 62 28.73 -5.87 6.14
C ILE A 62 27.64 -4.99 6.77
N PHE A 63 26.41 -5.49 6.88
CA PHE A 63 25.31 -4.80 7.53
C PHE A 63 25.59 -4.51 9.00
N TRP A 64 26.15 -5.48 9.74
CA TRP A 64 26.51 -5.29 11.15
C TRP A 64 27.62 -4.25 11.35
N CYS A 65 28.63 -4.23 10.46
CA CYS A 65 29.66 -3.19 10.44
C CYS A 65 29.08 -1.81 10.11
N GLY A 66 28.19 -1.71 9.13
CA GLY A 66 27.48 -0.48 8.78
C GLY A 66 26.61 0.05 9.92
N PHE A 67 25.92 -0.85 10.63
CA PHE A 67 25.08 -0.50 11.77
C PHE A 67 25.90 0.04 12.96
N LYS A 68 27.06 -0.56 13.26
CA LYS A 68 27.99 -0.02 14.26
C LYS A 68 28.56 1.35 13.85
N GLY A 69 28.91 1.53 12.58
CA GLY A 69 29.38 2.83 12.06
C GLY A 69 28.31 3.92 12.16
N SER A 70 27.06 3.60 11.84
CA SER A 70 25.90 4.48 11.96
C SER A 70 25.70 5.02 13.39
N ARG A 71 25.82 4.16 14.40
CA ARG A 71 25.67 4.60 15.82
C ARG A 71 26.77 5.56 16.25
N VAL A 72 28.00 5.39 15.75
CA VAL A 72 29.11 6.32 16.03
C VAL A 72 28.89 7.65 15.32
N ALA A 73 28.46 7.63 14.05
CA ALA A 73 28.15 8.82 13.27
C ALA A 73 26.98 9.62 13.87
N SER A 74 25.93 8.95 14.35
CA SER A 74 24.78 9.59 15.02
C SER A 74 25.20 10.28 16.33
N LYS A 75 26.09 9.67 17.12
CA LYS A 75 26.67 10.31 18.31
C LYS A 75 27.56 11.52 17.96
N TRP A 76 28.23 11.49 16.80
CA TRP A 76 29.02 12.62 16.30
C TRP A 76 28.15 13.78 15.80
N ILE A 77 27.09 13.47 15.04
CA ILE A 77 26.16 14.46 14.50
C ILE A 77 25.37 15.14 15.63
N SER A 78 24.87 14.38 16.61
CA SER A 78 24.17 14.96 17.77
C SER A 78 25.06 15.89 18.59
N ARG A 79 26.36 15.58 18.74
CA ARG A 79 27.34 16.49 19.37
C ARG A 79 27.58 17.76 18.54
N LYS A 80 27.58 17.65 17.21
CA LYS A 80 27.76 18.80 16.30
C LYS A 80 26.52 19.70 16.27
N CYS A 81 25.32 19.13 16.25
CA CYS A 81 24.06 19.88 16.34
C CYS A 81 23.93 20.64 17.67
N ARG A 82 24.31 20.05 18.82
CA ARG A 82 24.34 20.79 20.10
C ARG A 82 25.28 22.00 20.09
N ARG A 83 26.37 21.96 19.32
CA ARG A 83 27.29 23.11 19.19
C ARG A 83 26.75 24.22 18.29
N ASN A 84 26.01 23.88 17.23
CA ASN A 84 25.39 24.88 16.36
C ASN A 84 24.15 25.52 17.02
N ARG A 85 23.36 24.77 17.79
CA ARG A 85 22.18 25.34 18.48
C ARG A 85 22.55 26.42 19.51
N ARG A 86 23.69 26.27 20.20
CA ARG A 86 24.23 27.32 21.09
C ARG A 86 24.76 28.55 20.35
N LYS A 87 25.04 28.45 19.05
CA LYS A 87 25.41 29.61 18.24
C LYS A 87 24.16 30.34 17.74
N GLU A 88 23.11 29.61 17.40
CA GLU A 88 21.82 30.17 16.98
C GLU A 88 21.11 30.90 18.13
N GLU A 89 21.10 30.36 19.37
CA GLU A 89 20.51 31.05 20.54
C GLU A 89 21.20 32.40 20.87
N VAL A 90 22.50 32.55 20.55
CA VAL A 90 23.23 33.82 20.75
C VAL A 90 23.01 34.79 19.58
N GLU A 91 22.71 34.28 18.39
CA GLU A 91 22.40 35.09 17.21
C GLU A 91 20.94 35.57 17.22
N GLU A 92 20.02 34.81 17.82
CA GLU A 92 18.60 35.13 17.95
C GLU A 92 18.34 36.28 18.96
N GLU A 93 19.09 36.34 20.09
CA GLU A 93 19.07 37.52 20.99
C GLU A 93 19.59 38.81 20.32
N LEU A 94 20.48 38.70 19.32
CA LEU A 94 21.00 39.84 18.58
C LEU A 94 20.05 40.31 17.46
N ILE A 95 19.18 39.41 16.98
CA ILE A 95 18.22 39.71 15.90
C ILE A 95 16.92 40.32 16.44
N GLU A 96 16.46 39.96 17.64
CA GLU A 96 15.28 40.59 18.27
C GLU A 96 15.49 42.08 18.59
N ALA A 97 16.73 42.54 18.74
CA ALA A 97 17.03 43.96 18.93
C ALA A 97 16.97 44.80 17.63
N THR A 98 16.83 44.18 16.45
CA THR A 98 17.10 44.87 15.17
C THR A 98 16.01 44.78 14.10
N LEU A 99 14.88 44.09 14.32
CA LEU A 99 13.87 43.87 13.25
C LEU A 99 12.42 44.04 13.74
N SER A 100 12.04 45.26 14.11
CA SER A 100 10.65 45.75 14.05
C SER A 100 10.31 46.32 12.67
N GLU A 101 10.85 45.76 11.60
CA GLU A 101 10.64 46.25 10.24
C GLU A 101 10.39 45.09 9.25
N ILE A 102 9.10 44.80 9.09
CA ILE A 102 8.35 44.43 7.87
C ILE A 102 8.96 43.40 6.88
N VAL A 103 8.07 42.50 6.45
CA VAL A 103 8.03 41.71 5.20
C VAL A 103 8.39 40.23 5.37
N VAL A 104 7.36 39.37 5.39
CA VAL A 104 7.50 37.95 5.08
C VAL A 104 6.69 37.59 3.83
N ARG A 105 7.45 37.26 2.79
CA ARG A 105 7.07 36.57 1.55
C ARG A 105 7.10 35.04 1.77
N PRO A 106 6.55 34.25 0.83
CA PRO A 106 5.99 32.92 1.10
C PRO A 106 7.01 31.78 1.25
N ALA A 107 6.47 30.66 1.75
CA ALA A 107 7.12 29.41 2.11
C ALA A 107 8.04 28.84 1.01
N ARG A 108 9.24 28.49 1.45
CA ARG A 108 10.34 27.91 0.67
C ARG A 108 10.19 26.39 0.62
N GLU A 109 10.34 25.82 -0.57
CA GLU A 109 10.36 24.38 -0.84
C GLU A 109 11.37 23.64 0.06
N GLY A 110 10.85 22.70 0.86
CA GLY A 110 11.65 21.80 1.69
C GLY A 110 12.33 20.72 0.86
N GLY A 111 13.59 20.96 0.48
CA GLY A 111 14.46 19.98 -0.15
C GLY A 111 14.84 18.84 0.80
N ALA A 112 14.10 17.73 0.76
CA ALA A 112 14.51 16.47 1.35
C ALA A 112 15.66 15.86 0.52
N LYS A 113 16.87 15.76 1.09
CA LYS A 113 18.02 15.08 0.46
C LYS A 113 17.85 13.55 0.51
N PRO A 114 17.70 12.84 -0.64
CA PRO A 114 17.55 11.39 -0.63
C PRO A 114 18.93 10.71 -0.49
N ARG A 115 19.24 10.20 0.72
CA ARG A 115 20.52 9.51 0.99
C ARG A 115 20.61 8.07 0.47
N ASN A 116 19.55 7.51 -0.12
CA ASN A 116 19.53 6.12 -0.62
C ASN A 116 19.27 5.98 -2.13
N LEU A 117 19.33 7.08 -2.89
CA LEU A 117 18.99 7.09 -4.34
C LEU A 117 19.92 6.17 -5.17
N LYS A 118 21.20 6.03 -4.78
CA LYS A 118 22.18 5.25 -5.55
C LYS A 118 21.90 3.74 -5.55
N PHE A 119 21.32 3.22 -4.47
CA PHE A 119 21.00 1.79 -4.40
C PHE A 119 19.73 1.45 -5.19
N ALA A 120 18.73 2.33 -5.13
CA ALA A 120 17.52 2.22 -5.94
C ALA A 120 17.81 2.36 -7.44
N LEU A 121 18.70 3.29 -7.82
CA LEU A 121 19.13 3.49 -9.21
C LEU A 121 19.86 2.26 -9.76
N ASN A 122 20.78 1.67 -8.99
CA ASN A 122 21.50 0.48 -9.45
C ASN A 122 20.60 -0.76 -9.53
N MET A 123 19.62 -0.91 -8.64
CA MET A 123 18.61 -1.98 -8.75
C MET A 123 17.68 -1.76 -9.95
N ALA A 124 17.30 -0.51 -10.25
CA ALA A 124 16.49 -0.19 -11.42
C ALA A 124 17.23 -0.51 -12.74
N ILE A 125 18.54 -0.20 -12.83
CA ILE A 125 19.35 -0.52 -14.02
C ILE A 125 19.52 -2.03 -14.23
N ILE A 126 19.66 -2.81 -13.15
CA ILE A 126 19.75 -4.27 -13.25
C ILE A 126 18.40 -4.88 -13.64
N MET A 127 17.29 -4.35 -13.11
CA MET A 127 15.94 -4.80 -13.49
C MET A 127 15.59 -4.44 -14.93
N THR A 128 16.02 -3.29 -15.45
CA THR A 128 15.79 -2.93 -16.87
C THR A 128 16.64 -3.74 -17.85
N LEU A 129 17.79 -4.28 -17.41
CA LEU A 129 18.60 -5.16 -18.24
C LEU A 129 18.02 -6.59 -18.35
N ILE A 130 17.20 -7.03 -17.40
CA ILE A 130 16.64 -8.39 -17.37
C ILE A 130 15.29 -8.48 -18.11
N THR A 131 14.59 -7.36 -18.36
CA THR A 131 13.24 -7.36 -18.94
C THR A 131 13.18 -7.26 -20.47
N SER A 132 14.30 -7.28 -21.19
CA SER A 132 14.33 -6.93 -22.62
C SER A 132 14.27 -8.11 -23.61
N SER A 133 13.72 -9.26 -23.22
CA SER A 133 13.19 -10.22 -24.22
C SER A 133 11.76 -9.82 -24.60
N MET A 134 11.59 -8.62 -25.15
CA MET A 134 10.30 -8.20 -25.69
C MET A 134 10.10 -8.92 -27.02
N SER A 135 9.23 -9.93 -27.04
CA SER A 135 8.83 -10.59 -28.28
C SER A 135 7.91 -9.67 -29.06
N CYS A 136 8.38 -9.14 -30.20
CA CYS A 136 7.50 -8.48 -31.16
C CYS A 136 6.42 -9.47 -31.63
N VAL A 137 5.20 -8.99 -31.82
CA VAL A 137 4.17 -9.79 -32.48
C VAL A 137 4.52 -9.88 -33.96
N GLU A 138 4.79 -11.10 -34.41
CA GLU A 138 5.12 -11.36 -35.81
C GLU A 138 3.83 -11.62 -36.60
N ILE A 139 3.62 -10.84 -37.65
CA ILE A 139 2.51 -11.02 -38.58
C ILE A 139 3.11 -11.48 -39.90
N ASN A 140 2.78 -12.71 -40.29
CA ASN A 140 3.10 -13.19 -41.62
C ASN A 140 2.02 -12.72 -42.59
N LEU A 141 2.41 -11.87 -43.55
CA LEU A 141 1.52 -11.32 -44.55
C LEU A 141 0.93 -12.38 -45.49
N MET A 142 1.54 -13.58 -45.55
CA MET A 142 1.02 -14.71 -46.32
C MET A 142 -0.24 -15.33 -45.71
N ASP A 143 -0.44 -15.15 -44.40
CA ASP A 143 -1.53 -15.81 -43.67
C ASP A 143 -2.84 -15.01 -43.68
N ARG A 144 -2.84 -13.73 -44.14
CA ARG A 144 -4.04 -12.86 -44.16
C ARG A 144 -4.29 -12.24 -45.55
N GLN A 145 -5.49 -12.46 -46.08
CA GLN A 145 -5.81 -12.48 -47.52
C GLN A 145 -6.09 -11.14 -48.24
N HIS A 146 -5.47 -10.01 -47.86
CA HIS A 146 -5.73 -8.73 -48.54
C HIS A 146 -4.46 -8.06 -49.08
N VAL A 147 -3.86 -8.74 -50.07
CA VAL A 147 -2.82 -8.15 -50.93
C VAL A 147 -3.47 -7.76 -52.25
N ASN A 148 -3.54 -6.46 -52.51
CA ASN A 148 -4.12 -5.92 -53.74
C ASN A 148 -2.98 -5.38 -54.61
N CYS A 149 -2.64 -6.11 -55.67
CA CYS A 149 -1.57 -5.74 -56.58
C CYS A 149 -2.12 -5.09 -57.84
N MET A 150 -1.52 -3.97 -58.23
CA MET A 150 -1.83 -3.27 -59.47
C MET A 150 -0.60 -3.35 -60.38
N GLU A 151 -0.79 -3.89 -61.58
CA GLU A 151 0.22 -3.84 -62.64
C GLU A 151 0.45 -2.39 -63.06
N MET A 152 1.70 -1.94 -63.02
CA MET A 152 2.10 -0.63 -63.55
C MET A 152 2.75 -0.81 -64.93
N PRO A 153 2.62 0.18 -65.82
CA PRO A 153 3.29 0.13 -67.12
C PRO A 153 4.81 0.07 -66.92
N GLY A 154 5.43 -1.04 -67.33
CA GLY A 154 6.89 -1.25 -67.24
C GLY A 154 7.36 -2.50 -66.49
N ASP A 155 6.56 -3.58 -66.42
CA ASP A 155 6.92 -4.85 -65.75
C ASP A 155 7.09 -4.73 -64.21
N TYR A 156 6.59 -3.66 -63.61
CA TYR A 156 6.57 -3.48 -62.16
C TYR A 156 5.16 -3.70 -61.60
N GLU A 157 5.05 -4.52 -60.56
CA GLU A 157 3.81 -4.75 -59.82
C GLU A 157 3.85 -3.94 -58.51
N LYS A 158 2.83 -3.11 -58.27
CA LYS A 158 2.68 -2.38 -57.01
C LYS A 158 1.63 -3.07 -56.15
N CYS A 159 2.08 -3.76 -55.12
CA CYS A 159 1.18 -4.40 -54.14
C CYS A 159 0.89 -3.48 -52.95
N THR A 160 -0.39 -3.32 -52.65
CA THR A 160 -0.88 -2.69 -51.43
C THR A 160 -1.36 -3.77 -50.48
N VAL A 161 -0.79 -3.79 -49.27
CA VAL A 161 -1.15 -4.77 -48.24
C VAL A 161 -1.93 -4.05 -47.16
N GLN A 162 -3.18 -4.46 -46.96
CA GLN A 162 -3.99 -4.01 -45.84
C GLN A 162 -4.11 -5.14 -44.84
N PHE A 163 -3.64 -4.91 -43.61
CA PHE A 163 -3.79 -5.87 -42.53
C PHE A 163 -4.41 -5.17 -41.32
N GLN A 164 -5.28 -5.91 -40.63
CA GLN A 164 -5.80 -5.53 -39.33
C GLN A 164 -5.24 -6.53 -38.33
N SER A 165 -4.64 -6.05 -37.25
CA SER A 165 -4.16 -6.90 -36.16
C SER A 165 -4.62 -6.34 -34.84
N GLU A 166 -5.01 -7.23 -33.95
CA GLU A 166 -5.26 -6.91 -32.55
C GLU A 166 -3.91 -6.97 -31.83
N LEU A 167 -3.51 -5.87 -31.21
CA LEU A 167 -2.32 -5.83 -30.36
C LEU A 167 -2.79 -5.79 -28.91
N HIS A 168 -2.38 -6.78 -28.13
CA HIS A 168 -2.64 -6.76 -26.69
C HIS A 168 -1.63 -5.83 -26.01
N ILE A 169 -2.12 -4.71 -25.49
CA ILE A 169 -1.31 -3.73 -24.76
C ILE A 169 -1.21 -4.21 -23.32
N ASP A 170 -0.02 -4.63 -22.91
CA ASP A 170 0.29 -4.93 -21.51
C ASP A 170 0.71 -3.63 -20.80
N TRP A 171 0.04 -3.29 -19.70
CA TRP A 171 0.31 -2.09 -18.90
C TRP A 171 1.70 -2.09 -18.25
N LEU A 172 2.33 -3.26 -18.11
CA LEU A 172 3.71 -3.40 -17.63
C LEU A 172 4.75 -3.03 -18.68
N GLN A 173 4.37 -3.14 -19.96
CA GLN A 173 5.22 -2.79 -21.09
C GLN A 173 4.90 -1.34 -21.49
N TRP A 174 5.88 -0.59 -21.96
CA TRP A 174 5.69 0.80 -22.43
C TRP A 174 5.77 0.89 -23.97
N HIS A 175 6.02 -0.25 -24.60
CA HIS A 175 6.26 -0.38 -26.01
C HIS A 175 5.60 -1.65 -26.54
N GLY A 176 4.95 -1.53 -27.69
CA GLY A 176 4.46 -2.63 -28.50
C GLY A 176 5.24 -2.67 -29.81
N CYS A 177 5.47 -3.86 -30.36
CA CYS A 177 6.19 -4.02 -31.60
C CYS A 177 5.45 -5.01 -32.50
N VAL A 178 5.20 -4.57 -33.74
CA VAL A 178 4.59 -5.38 -34.80
C VAL A 178 5.60 -5.51 -35.94
N VAL A 179 5.96 -6.75 -36.26
CA VAL A 179 6.88 -7.05 -37.37
C VAL A 179 6.10 -7.71 -38.48
N ALA A 180 6.03 -7.04 -39.64
CA ALA A 180 5.44 -7.59 -40.84
C ALA A 180 6.50 -8.38 -41.61
N LYS A 181 6.22 -9.68 -41.82
CA LYS A 181 7.07 -10.58 -42.60
C LYS A 181 6.36 -11.04 -43.87
N TYR A 182 7.09 -11.18 -44.96
CA TYR A 182 6.65 -11.84 -46.18
C TYR A 182 7.65 -12.92 -46.53
N ASN A 183 7.18 -14.16 -46.68
CA ASN A 183 8.04 -15.31 -46.96
C ASN A 183 9.23 -15.40 -45.98
N ASN A 184 8.96 -15.25 -44.68
CA ASN A 184 9.95 -15.18 -43.59
C ASN A 184 10.95 -14.00 -43.64
N THR A 185 10.86 -13.11 -44.63
CA THR A 185 11.67 -11.89 -44.70
C THR A 185 10.94 -10.74 -44.05
N LYS A 186 11.63 -9.97 -43.20
CA LYS A 186 11.07 -8.79 -42.54
C LYS A 186 10.97 -7.64 -43.54
N ILE A 187 9.76 -7.16 -43.81
CA ILE A 187 9.53 -6.00 -44.67
C ILE A 187 9.45 -4.72 -43.85
N ALA A 188 8.72 -4.76 -42.74
CA ALA A 188 8.46 -3.57 -41.93
C ALA A 188 8.41 -3.91 -40.43
N GLU A 189 8.76 -2.94 -39.61
CA GLU A 189 8.60 -2.97 -38.17
C GLU A 189 7.94 -1.67 -37.73
N VAL A 190 6.80 -1.80 -37.06
CA VAL A 190 6.11 -0.68 -36.43
C VAL A 190 6.30 -0.82 -34.93
N ARG A 191 6.91 0.19 -34.32
CA ARG A 191 7.05 0.30 -32.87
C ARG A 191 6.06 1.33 -32.38
N LEU A 192 5.21 0.92 -31.45
CA LEU A 192 4.29 1.79 -30.75
C LEU A 192 4.87 2.05 -29.37
N ALA A 193 5.00 3.30 -28.97
CA ALA A 193 5.37 3.68 -27.62
C ALA A 193 4.21 4.47 -27.01
N TRP A 194 3.86 4.14 -25.78
CA TRP A 194 2.96 4.96 -24.97
C TRP A 194 3.74 5.55 -23.83
N GLU A 195 3.66 6.87 -23.68
CA GLU A 195 4.44 7.58 -22.68
C GLU A 195 3.76 7.49 -21.33
N ASN A 196 2.44 7.65 -21.27
CA ASN A 196 1.66 7.59 -20.05
C ASN A 196 0.24 7.10 -20.33
N SER A 197 -0.32 6.38 -19.36
CA SER A 197 -1.75 6.12 -19.29
C SER A 197 -2.32 6.99 -18.18
N THR A 198 -3.23 7.89 -18.53
CA THR A 198 -3.91 8.75 -17.56
C THR A 198 -5.31 8.20 -17.32
N SER A 199 -5.54 7.72 -16.10
CA SER A 199 -6.87 7.35 -15.64
C SER A 199 -7.53 8.55 -14.99
N SER A 200 -8.59 9.07 -15.61
CA SER A 200 -9.40 10.17 -15.11
C SER A 200 -10.64 9.60 -14.43
N CYS A 201 -10.83 9.91 -13.16
CA CYS A 201 -12.05 9.59 -12.44
C CYS A 201 -13.15 10.57 -12.85
N LEU A 202 -14.36 10.05 -13.07
CA LEU A 202 -15.58 10.84 -13.17
C LEU A 202 -16.20 10.93 -11.76
N PRO A 203 -15.99 12.04 -11.03
CA PRO A 203 -16.43 12.14 -9.65
C PRO A 203 -17.94 12.34 -9.57
N GLU A 204 -18.55 11.74 -8.56
CA GLU A 204 -19.91 12.01 -8.12
C GLU A 204 -19.87 12.49 -6.67
N THR A 205 -20.37 13.70 -6.42
CA THR A 205 -20.43 14.26 -5.07
C THR A 205 -21.50 13.51 -4.25
N LYS A 206 -21.07 12.81 -3.19
CA LYS A 206 -21.97 12.11 -2.26
C LYS A 206 -22.47 13.00 -1.14
N GLY A 207 -21.71 14.03 -0.80
CA GLY A 207 -22.09 14.99 0.22
C GLY A 207 -20.97 15.98 0.51
N PHE A 208 -21.17 16.76 1.55
CA PHE A 208 -20.22 17.74 2.03
C PHE A 208 -19.89 17.47 3.49
N THR A 209 -18.63 17.66 3.84
CA THR A 209 -18.15 17.58 5.23
C THR A 209 -17.39 18.85 5.57
N ARG A 210 -17.25 19.10 6.87
CA ARG A 210 -16.54 20.25 7.40
C ARG A 210 -15.78 19.85 8.64
N ASN A 211 -14.66 20.49 8.86
CA ASN A 211 -13.92 20.33 10.10
C ASN A 211 -14.71 20.95 11.25
N VAL A 212 -14.99 20.17 12.29
CA VAL A 212 -15.78 20.61 13.44
C VAL A 212 -15.00 20.43 14.73
N VAL A 213 -15.11 21.42 15.62
CA VAL A 213 -14.62 21.36 16.98
C VAL A 213 -15.79 21.09 17.91
N GLU A 214 -15.62 20.07 18.74
CA GLU A 214 -16.58 19.72 19.77
C GLU A 214 -16.25 20.52 21.04
N SER A 215 -17.16 21.38 21.47
CA SER A 215 -17.09 22.04 22.77
C SER A 215 -18.14 21.45 23.71
N ARG A 216 -17.70 21.13 24.93
CA ARG A 216 -18.54 20.64 26.01
C ARG A 216 -18.55 21.67 27.12
N GLU A 217 -19.71 22.27 27.36
CA GLU A 217 -19.94 23.07 28.56
C GLU A 217 -20.70 22.19 29.54
N LEU A 218 -20.03 21.79 30.63
CA LEU A 218 -20.63 21.01 31.70
C LEU A 218 -21.03 21.96 32.83
N SER A 219 -22.34 22.05 33.12
CA SER A 219 -22.79 22.63 34.38
C SER A 219 -23.09 21.50 35.37
N THR A 220 -22.43 21.57 36.52
CA THR A 220 -22.76 20.73 37.67
C THR A 220 -23.72 21.51 38.55
N GLU A 221 -25.00 21.15 38.52
CA GLU A 221 -25.98 21.71 39.45
C GLU A 221 -26.02 20.85 40.73
N CYS A 222 -25.82 21.50 41.88
CA CYS A 222 -26.07 20.87 43.17
C CYS A 222 -27.60 20.76 43.36
N PHE A 223 -28.08 19.65 43.90
CA PHE A 223 -29.48 19.53 44.30
C PHE A 223 -29.80 20.61 45.35
N SER A 224 -30.76 21.50 45.04
CA SER A 224 -31.19 22.58 45.94
C SER A 224 -32.16 22.11 47.02
N GLU A 225 -32.82 20.97 46.79
CA GLU A 225 -33.78 20.36 47.71
C GLU A 225 -33.34 18.93 48.02
N CYS A 226 -33.41 18.56 49.30
CA CYS A 226 -33.17 17.18 49.71
C CYS A 226 -34.35 16.32 49.23
N PRO A 227 -34.10 15.24 48.46
CA PRO A 227 -35.18 14.37 48.02
C PRO A 227 -35.89 13.80 49.25
N ALA A 228 -37.18 14.12 49.39
CA ALA A 228 -37.99 13.70 50.54
C ALA A 228 -38.34 12.20 50.52
N ASN A 229 -38.03 11.49 49.41
CA ASN A 229 -38.33 10.07 49.24
C ASN A 229 -37.10 9.20 49.51
N GLU A 230 -37.21 8.33 50.53
CA GLU A 230 -36.23 7.29 50.87
C GLU A 230 -35.95 6.33 49.69
N ASP A 231 -36.93 6.11 48.81
CA ASP A 231 -36.81 5.18 47.68
C ASP A 231 -35.75 5.58 46.64
N LEU A 232 -35.38 6.87 46.56
CA LEU A 232 -34.31 7.31 45.65
C LEU A 232 -32.92 6.94 46.17
N ILE A 233 -32.76 6.68 47.47
CA ILE A 233 -31.45 6.44 48.10
C ILE A 233 -30.96 5.00 47.80
N GLU A 234 -31.87 4.04 47.66
CA GLU A 234 -31.52 2.64 47.36
C GLU A 234 -31.00 2.43 45.93
N GLY A 235 -31.45 3.25 44.97
CA GLY A 235 -31.05 3.13 43.55
C GLY A 235 -29.65 3.66 43.22
N LEU A 236 -29.01 4.39 44.14
CA LEU A 236 -27.75 5.10 43.88
C LEU A 236 -26.49 4.39 44.38
N ALA A 237 -26.63 3.30 45.14
CA ALA A 237 -25.49 2.55 45.66
C ALA A 237 -24.72 1.73 44.59
N THR A 238 -25.24 1.60 43.36
CA THR A 238 -24.73 0.62 42.38
C THR A 238 -23.90 1.18 41.22
N THR A 239 -23.71 2.50 41.12
CA THR A 239 -23.00 3.08 39.96
C THR A 239 -21.62 3.63 40.36
N THR A 240 -20.68 2.72 40.60
CA THR A 240 -19.25 3.07 40.76
C THR A 240 -18.52 2.91 39.43
N THR A 241 -18.28 4.02 38.74
CA THR A 241 -17.26 4.08 37.69
C THR A 241 -16.53 5.42 37.69
N GLU A 242 -15.24 5.31 38.01
CA GLU A 242 -14.10 6.16 37.65
C GLU A 242 -14.15 7.67 37.97
N LEU A 243 -13.33 8.03 38.96
CA LEU A 243 -13.14 9.37 39.48
C LEU A 243 -12.23 10.19 38.53
N HIS A 244 -12.82 11.05 37.69
CA HIS A 244 -12.11 12.11 36.96
C HIS A 244 -11.72 13.26 37.92
N PRO A 245 -10.66 14.05 37.67
CA PRO A 245 -10.13 15.02 38.63
C PRO A 245 -10.97 16.31 38.59
N GLN A 246 -12.09 16.32 39.29
CA GLN A 246 -12.85 17.53 39.63
C GLN A 246 -13.05 17.62 41.15
N ALA A 247 -11.96 17.50 41.91
CA ALA A 247 -12.01 17.53 43.37
C ALA A 247 -12.43 18.90 43.95
N GLU A 248 -12.27 19.98 43.19
CA GLU A 248 -12.51 21.34 43.68
C GLU A 248 -14.01 21.73 43.68
N VAL A 249 -14.81 21.18 42.76
CA VAL A 249 -16.25 21.46 42.65
C VAL A 249 -17.06 20.73 43.74
N VAL A 250 -16.58 19.55 44.16
CA VAL A 250 -17.20 18.72 45.22
C VAL A 250 -17.26 19.44 46.57
N ALA A 251 -16.30 20.34 46.84
CA ALA A 251 -16.29 21.11 48.09
C ALA A 251 -17.45 22.11 48.20
N LYS A 252 -17.94 22.64 47.07
CA LYS A 252 -18.97 23.69 47.05
C LYS A 252 -20.38 23.16 47.32
N CYS A 253 -20.74 21.98 46.81
CA CYS A 253 -22.05 21.37 47.10
C CYS A 253 -22.14 20.82 48.54
N ARG A 254 -21.01 20.53 49.19
CA ARG A 254 -20.97 19.90 50.53
C ARG A 254 -21.50 20.81 51.65
N MET A 255 -21.48 22.13 51.46
CA MET A 255 -21.90 23.08 52.50
C MET A 255 -23.42 23.28 52.60
N ASN A 256 -24.19 22.80 51.61
CA ASN A 256 -25.66 22.92 51.57
C ASN A 256 -26.38 21.57 51.77
N LEU A 257 -25.70 20.56 52.30
CA LEU A 257 -26.33 19.28 52.66
C LEU A 257 -27.28 19.47 53.85
N CYS A 258 -28.49 18.91 53.78
CA CYS A 258 -29.40 18.86 54.93
C CYS A 258 -28.72 18.17 56.13
N GLU A 259 -28.99 18.65 57.36
CA GLU A 259 -28.39 18.14 58.60
C GLU A 259 -28.47 16.62 58.72
N THR A 260 -29.60 16.02 58.33
CA THR A 260 -29.84 14.57 58.36
C THR A 260 -28.83 13.77 57.54
N VAL A 261 -28.42 14.30 56.37
CA VAL A 261 -27.48 13.63 55.47
C VAL A 261 -26.04 13.88 55.93
N ARG A 262 -25.75 15.06 56.49
CA ARG A 262 -24.45 15.41 57.06
C ARG A 262 -24.03 14.42 58.15
N ASP A 263 -24.97 14.01 58.99
CA ASP A 263 -24.71 13.10 60.11
C ASP A 263 -24.48 11.65 59.64
N LEU A 264 -25.14 11.20 58.56
CA LEU A 264 -24.87 9.91 57.90
C LEU A 264 -23.47 9.84 57.26
N PHE A 265 -22.97 10.95 56.72
CA PHE A 265 -21.62 11.05 56.17
C PHE A 265 -20.51 11.09 57.24
N ALA A 266 -20.82 11.55 58.45
CA ALA A 266 -19.85 11.53 59.55
C ALA A 266 -19.53 10.10 60.01
N VAL A 267 -20.45 9.15 59.78
CA VAL A 267 -20.31 7.76 60.23
C VAL A 267 -19.71 6.85 59.16
N SER A 268 -19.80 7.19 57.87
CA SER A 268 -19.34 6.33 56.77
C SER A 268 -18.38 7.06 55.82
N HIS A 269 -17.09 6.79 55.94
CA HIS A 269 -16.06 7.25 54.99
C HIS A 269 -16.17 6.63 53.59
N LEU A 270 -17.26 5.91 53.28
CA LEU A 270 -17.34 4.95 52.16
C LEU A 270 -18.50 5.17 51.19
N ILE A 271 -19.38 6.15 51.41
CA ILE A 271 -20.55 6.35 50.52
C ILE A 271 -20.22 7.45 49.50
N ASN A 272 -20.12 7.08 48.22
CA ASN A 272 -20.04 8.05 47.13
C ASN A 272 -21.45 8.56 46.81
N TRP A 273 -21.81 9.75 47.31
CA TRP A 273 -23.04 10.42 46.89
C TRP A 273 -22.97 10.79 45.40
N PRO A 274 -24.08 10.77 44.64
CA PRO A 274 -24.11 11.35 43.30
C PRO A 274 -23.66 12.80 43.39
N LYS A 275 -22.53 13.11 42.75
CA LYS A 275 -21.97 14.45 42.72
C LYS A 275 -22.78 15.29 41.75
N GLY A 276 -23.95 15.76 42.19
CA GLY A 276 -24.84 16.60 41.37
C GLY A 276 -25.37 15.90 40.12
N ARG A 277 -26.17 16.63 39.34
CA ARG A 277 -26.51 16.25 37.97
C ARG A 277 -25.60 17.03 37.03
N GLU A 278 -24.83 16.33 36.21
CA GLU A 278 -24.13 16.96 35.10
C GLU A 278 -25.16 17.23 34.00
N ILE A 279 -25.48 18.51 33.80
CA ILE A 279 -26.26 18.97 32.66
C ILE A 279 -25.24 19.60 31.72
N GLY A 280 -24.93 18.90 30.62
CA GLY A 280 -23.99 19.38 29.61
C GLY A 280 -24.71 19.91 28.38
N THR A 281 -24.28 21.06 27.88
CA THR A 281 -24.57 21.43 26.48
C THR A 281 -23.40 20.96 25.61
N TYR A 282 -23.76 20.22 24.57
CA TYR A 282 -22.81 19.75 23.57
C TYR A 282 -22.97 20.61 22.32
N THR A 283 -21.96 21.42 22.03
CA THR A 283 -21.97 22.31 20.87
C THR A 283 -20.92 21.84 19.88
N ILE A 284 -21.36 21.60 18.63
CA ILE A 284 -20.47 21.33 17.50
C ILE A 284 -20.35 22.64 16.73
N SER A 285 -19.16 23.23 16.69
CA SER A 285 -18.90 24.45 15.94
C SER A 285 -17.88 24.21 14.82
N PRO A 286 -18.00 24.87 13.66
CA PRO A 286 -17.03 24.70 12.58
C PRO A 286 -15.66 25.24 13.01
N SER A 287 -14.60 24.46 12.76
CA SER A 287 -13.23 24.87 13.05
C SER A 287 -12.71 25.91 12.06
N ASP A 288 -13.22 25.87 10.83
CA ASP A 288 -12.79 26.69 9.71
C ASP A 288 -13.96 27.03 8.78
N ASP A 289 -13.72 27.97 7.88
CA ASP A 289 -14.72 28.40 6.91
C ASP A 289 -14.80 27.49 5.66
N GLN A 290 -13.98 26.43 5.58
CA GLN A 290 -13.92 25.58 4.40
C GLN A 290 -15.00 24.51 4.43
N ILE A 291 -15.50 24.10 3.26
CA ILE A 291 -16.42 22.97 3.10
C ILE A 291 -15.75 22.02 2.11
N TYR A 292 -15.65 20.76 2.48
CA TYR A 292 -15.02 19.72 1.67
C TYR A 292 -16.08 18.87 1.00
N ALA A 293 -16.01 18.74 -0.33
CA ALA A 293 -16.84 17.80 -1.06
C ALA A 293 -16.30 16.38 -0.84
N VAL A 294 -17.19 15.46 -0.47
CA VAL A 294 -16.90 14.03 -0.42
C VAL A 294 -17.33 13.45 -1.76
N GLU A 295 -16.36 13.19 -2.62
CA GLU A 295 -16.59 12.66 -3.96
C GLU A 295 -16.27 11.16 -4.02
N GLN A 296 -17.10 10.42 -4.75
CA GLN A 296 -16.88 9.02 -5.08
C GLN A 296 -16.75 8.88 -6.59
N CYS A 297 -15.73 8.15 -7.04
CA CYS A 297 -15.57 7.86 -8.47
C CYS A 297 -16.63 6.85 -8.93
N GLN A 298 -17.54 7.26 -9.82
CA GLN A 298 -18.51 6.35 -10.43
C GLN A 298 -17.85 5.45 -11.48
N SER A 299 -16.98 6.03 -12.28
CA SER A 299 -16.27 5.34 -13.35
C SER A 299 -14.89 5.95 -13.57
N TRP A 300 -14.03 5.15 -14.19
CA TRP A 300 -12.68 5.54 -14.58
C TRP A 300 -12.61 5.53 -16.10
N SER A 301 -12.32 6.68 -16.69
CA SER A 301 -11.92 6.76 -18.10
C SER A 301 -10.41 6.62 -18.17
N THR A 302 -9.92 5.76 -19.05
CA THR A 302 -8.48 5.62 -19.27
C THR A 302 -8.16 6.11 -20.66
N GLU A 303 -7.35 7.16 -20.74
CA GLU A 303 -6.82 7.68 -21.99
C GLU A 303 -5.33 7.31 -22.08
N ALA A 304 -4.97 6.68 -23.20
CA ALA A 304 -3.57 6.35 -23.49
C ALA A 304 -3.06 7.35 -24.53
N HIS A 305 -2.02 8.10 -24.18
CA HIS A 305 -1.34 8.99 -25.11
C HIS A 305 -0.22 8.22 -25.81
N SER A 306 -0.41 7.93 -27.09
CA SER A 306 0.60 7.33 -27.95
C SER A 306 1.48 8.41 -28.58
N VAL A 307 2.79 8.18 -28.59
CA VAL A 307 3.75 8.98 -29.36
C VAL A 307 4.15 8.14 -30.58
N PHE A 308 3.82 8.63 -31.77
CA PHE A 308 4.18 8.01 -33.06
C PHE A 308 5.50 8.57 -33.59
#